data_AF-A0A0D0RX82-F1
#
_entry.id   AF-A0A0D0RX82-F1
#
_cell.length_a   1.000
_cell.length_b   1.000
_cell.length_c   1.000
_cell.angle_alpha   90.00
_cell.angle_beta   90.00
_cell.angle_gamma   90.00
#
_symmetry.space_group_name_H-M   'P 1'
#
loop_
_entity.id
_entity.type
_entity.pdbx_description
1 polymer ?
#
loop_
_entity_poly.entity_id
_entity_poly.type
_entity_poly.pdbx_seq_one_letter_code
_entity_poly.pdbx_strand_id
1 'polypeptide(L)' 'MAVDKNKNTQILVTFPNELVDQIEKYWHENKLKNRNEAIRELVKIGLEKSSQK' A
#
# COMPACT_ATOMS: atom_id res chain seq x y z
N MET A 1 12.87 -5.30 8.83
CA MET A 1 13.68 -4.77 7.71
C MET A 1 14.27 -3.44 8.14
N ALA A 2 15.58 -3.27 8.07
CA ALA A 2 16.17 -1.94 8.18
C ALA A 2 15.69 -1.12 6.97
N VAL A 3 15.04 0.00 7.23
CA VAL A 3 14.57 0.91 6.17
C VAL A 3 15.59 2.01 6.03
N ASP A 4 16.10 2.22 4.82
CA ASP A 4 16.92 3.38 4.50
C ASP A 4 16.08 4.65 4.68
N LYS A 5 16.41 5.42 5.71
CA LYS A 5 15.72 6.64 6.10
C LYS A 5 16.00 7.83 5.17
N ASN A 6 17.06 7.76 4.36
CA ASN A 6 17.35 8.80 3.36
C ASN A 6 16.45 8.65 2.13
N LYS A 7 15.93 7.43 1.89
CA LYS A 7 15.09 7.12 0.74
C LYS A 7 13.61 6.98 1.06
N ASN A 8 13.27 6.59 2.31
CA ASN A 8 11.90 6.26 2.68
C ASN A 8 11.49 6.92 3.99
N THR A 9 10.25 7.40 4.05
CA THR A 9 9.61 7.87 5.27
C THR A 9 8.68 6.78 5.82
N GLN A 10 8.73 6.53 7.13
CA GLN A 10 7.79 5.63 7.81
C GLN A 10 6.59 6.43 8.30
N ILE A 11 5.39 5.98 7.95
CA ILE A 11 4.13 6.62 8.35
C ILE A 11 3.29 5.58 9.08
N LEU A 12 2.86 5.90 10.31
CA LEU A 12 1.89 5.11 11.04
C LEU A 12 0.48 5.58 10.65
N VAL A 13 -0.32 4.66 10.10
CA VAL A 13 -1.71 4.93 9.69
C VAL A 13 -2.60 3.83 10.22
N THR A 14 -3.72 4.22 10.82
CA THR A 14 -4.76 3.29 11.26
C THR A 14 -5.75 3.08 10.13
N PHE A 15 -6.06 1.81 9.82
CA PHE A 15 -7.03 1.43 8.79
C PHE A 15 -8.25 0.76 9.43
N PRO A 16 -9.46 0.94 8.88
CA PRO A 16 -10.60 0.08 9.19
C PRO A 16 -10.29 -1.38 8.84
N ASN A 17 -10.77 -2.34 9.64
CA ASN A 17 -10.51 -3.76 9.42
C ASN A 17 -10.95 -4.22 8.02
N GLU A 18 -12.12 -3.80 7.56
CA GLU A 18 -12.64 -4.13 6.23
C GLU A 18 -11.72 -3.69 5.09
N LEU A 19 -11.03 -2.56 5.27
CA LEU A 19 -10.08 -2.05 4.29
C LEU A 19 -8.77 -2.86 4.32
N VAL A 20 -8.34 -3.32 5.51
CA VAL A 20 -7.21 -4.24 5.63
C VAL A 20 -7.51 -5.55 4.91
N ASP A 21 -8.71 -6.11 5.07
CA ASP A 21 -9.10 -7.34 4.37
C ASP A 21 -9.06 -7.20 2.85
N GLN A 22 -9.48 -6.05 2.32
CA GLN A 22 -9.40 -5.75 0.89
C GLN A 22 -7.95 -5.64 0.40
N ILE A 23 -7.08 -5.01 1.18
CA ILE A 23 -5.65 -4.92 0.88
C ILE A 23 -5.01 -6.31 0.87
N GLU A 24 -5.39 -7.19 1.80
CA GLU A 24 -4.86 -8.56 1.87
C GLU A 24 -5.35 -9.43 0.71
N LYS A 25 -6.61 -9.31 0.30
CA LYS A 25 -7.11 -9.95 -0.92
C LYS A 25 -6.32 -9.51 -2.15
N TYR A 26 -6.16 -8.20 -2.33
CA TYR A 26 -5.39 -7.65 -3.44
C TYR A 26 -3.94 -8.15 -3.43
N TRP A 27 -3.31 -8.21 -2.25
CA TRP A 27 -1.97 -8.77 -2.10
C TRP A 27 -1.89 -10.21 -2.60
N HIS A 28 -2.76 -11.09 -2.11
CA HIS A 28 -2.71 -12.51 -2.46
C HIS A 28 -3.05 -12.78 -3.93
N GLU A 29 -4.04 -12.08 -4.48
CA GLU A 29 -4.45 -12.20 -5.88
C GLU A 29 -3.33 -11.76 -6.85
N ASN A 30 -2.62 -10.68 -6.52
CA ASN A 30 -1.53 -10.15 -7.34
C ASN A 30 -0.16 -10.76 -7.00
N LYS A 31 -0.10 -11.73 -6.07
CA LYS A 31 1.12 -12.45 -5.66
C LYS A 31 2.28 -11.51 -5.28
N LEU A 32 1.97 -10.39 -4.64
CA LEU A 32 3.00 -9.42 -4.22
C LEU A 32 3.85 -10.01 -3.09
N LYS A 33 5.01 -9.43 -2.80
CA LYS A 33 5.93 -10.03 -1.83
C LYS A 33 5.51 -9.78 -0.39
N ASN A 34 4.83 -8.66 -0.13
CA ASN A 34 4.39 -8.27 1.20
C ASN A 34 3.24 -7.27 1.15
N ARG A 35 2.50 -7.15 2.26
CA ARG A 35 1.41 -6.17 2.42
C ARG A 35 1.84 -4.72 2.12
N ASN A 36 3.08 -4.33 2.43
CA ASN A 36 3.53 -2.96 2.18
C ASN A 36 3.67 -2.66 0.67
N GLU A 37 4.00 -3.65 -0.16
CA GLU A 37 3.97 -3.50 -1.62
C GLU A 37 2.54 -3.29 -2.11
N ALA A 38 1.59 -4.09 -1.63
CA ALA A 38 0.17 -3.95 -1.96
C ALA A 38 -0.36 -2.55 -1.63
N ILE A 39 -0.07 -2.06 -0.42
CA ILE A 39 -0.47 -0.72 0.01
C ILE A 39 0.11 0.36 -0.92
N ARG A 40 1.40 0.28 -1.27
CA ARG A 40 2.05 1.26 -2.15
C ARG A 40 1.44 1.25 -3.55
N GLU A 41 1.17 0.08 -4.11
CA GLU A 41 0.57 -0.07 -5.43
C GLU A 41 -0.84 0.49 -5.47
N LEU A 42 -1.68 0.15 -4.49
CA LEU A 42 -3.03 0.69 -4.36
C LEU A 42 -3.04 2.22 -4.18
N VAL A 43 -2.13 2.77 -3.37
CA VAL A 43 -1.97 4.22 -3.22
C VAL A 43 -1.57 4.87 -4.54
N LYS A 44 -0.61 4.28 -5.28
CA LYS A 44 -0.18 4.79 -6.58
C LYS A 44 -1.32 4.82 -7.59
N ILE A 45 -2.10 3.74 -7.70
CA ILE A 45 -3.29 3.66 -8.56
C ILE A 45 -4.31 4.73 -8.17
N GLY A 46 -4.55 4.93 -6.87
CA GLY A 46 -5.46 5.96 -6.37
C GLY A 46 -5.02 7.38 -6.73
N LEU A 47 -3.72 7.67 -6.61
CA LEU A 47 -3.14 8.97 -6.96
C LEU A 47 -3.18 9.23 -8.46
N GLU A 48 -2.85 8.25 -9.29
CA GLU A 48 -2.89 8.37 -10.76
C GLU A 48 -4.31 8.66 -11.25
N LYS A 49 -5.32 7.95 -10.72
CA LYS A 49 -6.73 8.19 -11.02
C LYS A 49 -7.22 9.56 -10.55
N SER A 50 -6.69 10.06 -9.43
CA SER A 50 -7.07 11.36 -8.88
C SER A 50 -6.43 12.53 -9.64
N SER A 51 -5.22 12.32 -10.19
CA SER A 51 -4.48 13.32 -10.95
C SER A 51 -4.92 13.46 -12.41
N GLN A 52 -5.72 12.52 -12.93
CA GLN A 52 -6.26 12.56 -14.30
C GLN A 52 -7.65 13.24 -14.38
N LYS A 53 -8.11 13.87 -13.30
CA LYS A 53 -9.28 14.76 -13.27
C LYS A 53 -8.84 16.21 -13.30
#